data_AF-A0A955DPS9-F1
#
_entry.id   AF-A0A955DPS9-F1
#
_cell.length_a   1.000
_cell.length_b   1.000
_cell.length_c   1.000
_cell.angle_alpha   90.00
_cell.angle_beta   90.00
_cell.angle_gamma   90.00
#
_symmetry.space_group_name_H-M   'P 1'
#
loop_
_entity.id
_entity.type
_entity.pdbx_description
1 polymer ?
#
loop_
_entity_poly.entity_id
_entity_poly.type
_entity_poly.pdbx_seq_one_letter_code
_entity_poly.pdbx_strand_id
1 'polypeptide(L)'
;AEARLRRNPSAVHDLKAVLEFRRAHAHTRKTDLLVDIAGPLAVHAKYTRDEILIGLGRWELDQRPRFTEGVLHLADQKVDAFFVTLHKTEDGYSPTTMYEDYAISDRLFHWQSQSTTSADSPTGQRYIHHRKEGYTPLLFVREHKYLPGGLASPYAFLGPAHYMSHEGSRPMSVTWQLETPMPARLLTRVARGQTA
;
A
#
# COMPACT_ATOMS: atom_id res chain seq x y z
N ALA A 1 13.63 -11.44 27.53
CA ALA A 1 12.24 -10.94 27.51
C ALA A 1 11.22 -12.07 27.47
N GLU A 2 11.33 -13.00 26.52
CA GLU A 2 10.39 -14.12 26.33
C GLU A 2 10.19 -15.01 27.58
N ALA A 3 11.29 -15.45 28.22
CA ALA A 3 11.20 -16.28 29.43
C ALA A 3 10.47 -15.60 30.60
N ARG A 4 10.50 -14.26 30.66
CA ARG A 4 9.81 -13.47 31.69
C ARG A 4 8.30 -13.36 31.40
N LEU A 5 7.93 -13.22 30.12
CA LEU A 5 6.53 -13.26 29.70
C LEU A 5 5.90 -14.63 29.98
N ARG A 6 6.58 -15.72 29.57
CA ARG A 6 6.09 -17.10 29.76
C ARG A 6 5.89 -17.49 31.23
N ARG A 7 6.64 -16.90 32.16
CA ARG A 7 6.54 -17.15 33.61
C ARG A 7 5.47 -16.32 34.31
N ASN A 8 4.76 -15.44 33.61
CA ASN A 8 3.66 -14.65 34.17
C ASN A 8 2.32 -15.14 33.59
N PRO A 9 1.60 -16.05 34.29
CA PRO A 9 0.37 -16.66 33.77
C PRO A 9 -0.72 -15.64 33.47
N SER A 10 -0.86 -14.60 34.30
CA SER A 10 -1.85 -13.55 34.11
C SER A 10 -1.58 -12.75 32.84
N ALA A 11 -0.34 -12.32 32.62
CA ALA A 11 0.02 -11.60 31.39
C ALA A 11 -0.19 -12.45 30.12
N VAL A 12 0.11 -13.76 30.19
CA VAL A 12 -0.15 -14.68 29.07
C VAL A 12 -1.65 -14.87 28.84
N HIS A 13 -2.45 -14.96 29.90
CA HIS A 13 -3.89 -15.07 29.82
C HIS A 13 -4.50 -13.82 29.18
N ASP A 14 -4.15 -12.63 29.66
CA ASP A 14 -4.64 -11.36 29.12
C ASP A 14 -4.27 -11.20 27.65
N LEU A 15 -3.03 -11.54 27.27
CA LEU A 15 -2.60 -11.48 25.88
C LEU A 15 -3.42 -12.43 25.00
N LYS A 16 -3.67 -13.67 25.45
CA LYS A 16 -4.52 -14.62 24.72
C LYS A 16 -5.94 -14.09 24.57
N ALA A 17 -6.54 -13.57 25.64
CA ALA A 17 -7.88 -13.01 25.62
C ALA A 17 -8.00 -11.85 24.62
N VAL A 18 -7.01 -10.95 24.59
CA VAL A 18 -6.94 -9.86 23.60
C VAL A 18 -6.82 -10.40 22.18
N LEU A 19 -5.96 -11.40 21.94
CA LEU A 19 -5.78 -12.00 20.61
C LEU A 19 -7.04 -12.73 20.13
N GLU A 20 -7.71 -13.47 21.01
CA GLU A 20 -8.97 -14.16 20.72
C GLU A 20 -10.08 -13.16 20.39
N PHE A 21 -10.23 -12.11 21.21
CA PHE A 21 -11.17 -11.03 20.95
C PHE A 21 -10.89 -10.37 19.59
N ARG A 22 -9.63 -10.01 19.31
CA ARG A 22 -9.25 -9.42 18.02
C ARG A 22 -9.53 -10.34 16.85
N ARG A 23 -9.24 -11.65 16.99
CA ARG A 23 -9.52 -12.65 15.95
C ARG A 23 -11.02 -12.79 15.67
N ALA A 24 -11.86 -12.78 16.71
CA ALA A 24 -13.32 -12.88 16.57
C ALA A 24 -13.95 -11.62 15.93
N HIS A 25 -13.33 -10.45 16.11
CA HIS A 25 -13.85 -9.16 15.64
C HIS A 25 -13.07 -8.59 14.44
N ALA A 26 -12.15 -9.35 13.85
CA ALA A 26 -11.42 -8.93 12.67
C ALA A 26 -12.34 -8.99 11.44
N HIS A 27 -12.62 -7.84 10.84
CA HIS A 27 -13.35 -7.76 9.57
C HIS A 27 -12.48 -8.07 8.35
N THR A 28 -11.17 -8.20 8.54
CA THR A 28 -10.22 -8.55 7.49
C THR A 28 -10.23 -10.05 7.27
N ARG A 29 -10.49 -10.47 6.04
CA ARG A 29 -10.34 -11.88 5.64
C ARG A 29 -8.92 -12.11 5.15
N LYS A 30 -8.31 -13.23 5.53
CA LYS A 30 -7.12 -13.71 4.84
C LYS A 30 -7.46 -13.79 3.37
N THR A 31 -6.61 -13.18 2.57
CA THR A 31 -6.68 -13.32 1.12
C THR A 31 -5.56 -14.29 0.79
N ASP A 32 -5.87 -15.42 0.15
CA ASP A 32 -4.85 -16.38 -0.30
C ASP A 32 -4.07 -15.85 -1.53
N LEU A 33 -4.21 -14.56 -1.84
CA LEU A 33 -3.47 -13.88 -2.89
C LEU A 33 -2.05 -13.60 -2.38
N LEU A 34 -1.06 -13.94 -3.22
CA LEU A 34 0.34 -13.60 -3.02
C LEU A 34 0.94 -14.13 -1.71
N VAL A 35 0.54 -15.29 -1.20
CA VAL A 35 1.11 -15.86 0.03
C VAL A 35 2.64 -15.93 -0.02
N ASP A 36 3.20 -16.23 -1.19
CA ASP A 36 4.65 -16.32 -1.41
C ASP A 36 5.36 -14.97 -1.53
N ILE A 37 4.62 -13.87 -1.75
CA ILE A 37 5.17 -12.55 -2.09
C ILE A 37 4.85 -11.50 -1.02
N ALA A 38 3.61 -11.50 -0.51
CA ALA A 38 3.10 -10.54 0.45
C ALA A 38 2.86 -11.16 1.84
N GLY A 39 3.13 -12.47 2.01
CA GLY A 39 3.11 -13.18 3.28
C GLY A 39 1.86 -12.91 4.12
N PRO A 40 1.96 -12.14 5.23
CA PRO A 40 0.82 -11.85 6.12
C PRO A 40 -0.09 -10.70 5.65
N LEU A 41 0.22 -10.02 4.56
CA LEU A 41 -0.52 -8.85 4.09
C LEU A 41 -1.83 -9.27 3.41
N ALA A 42 -2.95 -8.97 4.05
CA ALA A 42 -4.29 -9.25 3.57
C ALA A 42 -4.86 -8.03 2.82
N VAL A 43 -5.50 -8.29 1.69
CA VAL A 43 -6.15 -7.26 0.88
C VAL A 43 -7.24 -6.56 1.72
N HIS A 44 -7.30 -5.24 1.59
CA HIS A 44 -8.15 -4.28 2.29
C HIS A 44 -7.88 -4.09 3.80
N ALA A 45 -6.89 -4.78 4.35
CA ALA A 45 -6.38 -4.52 5.69
C ALA A 45 -5.54 -3.24 5.71
N LYS A 46 -5.29 -2.72 6.92
CA LYS A 46 -4.47 -1.54 7.13
C LYS A 46 -3.14 -1.93 7.78
N TYR A 47 -2.06 -1.37 7.26
CA TYR A 47 -0.71 -1.59 7.74
C TYR A 47 0.04 -0.28 7.82
N THR A 48 0.85 -0.12 8.86
CA THR A 48 1.91 0.88 8.89
C THR A 48 2.92 0.58 7.79
N ARG A 49 3.69 1.61 7.40
CA ARG A 49 4.78 1.42 6.42
C ARG A 49 5.76 0.33 6.88
N ASP A 50 6.07 0.31 8.17
CA ASP A 50 7.02 -0.62 8.76
C ASP A 50 6.50 -2.07 8.69
N GLU A 51 5.22 -2.30 8.99
CA GLU A 51 4.57 -3.60 8.81
C GLU A 51 4.59 -4.07 7.35
N ILE A 52 4.43 -3.15 6.38
CA ILE A 52 4.51 -3.48 4.96
C ILE A 52 5.94 -3.87 4.58
N LEU A 53 6.94 -3.11 5.01
CA LEU A 53 8.35 -3.39 4.71
C LEU A 53 8.82 -4.72 5.32
N ILE A 54 8.33 -5.07 6.52
CA ILE A 54 8.55 -6.38 7.13
C ILE A 54 7.78 -7.47 6.35
N GLY A 55 6.51 -7.22 6.02
CA GLY A 55 5.67 -8.17 5.29
C GLY A 55 6.19 -8.52 3.90
N LEU A 56 6.89 -7.61 3.23
CA LEU A 56 7.55 -7.80 1.94
C LEU A 56 9.03 -8.26 2.07
N GLY A 57 9.50 -8.57 3.28
CA GLY A 57 10.86 -9.04 3.53
C GLY A 57 11.97 -8.01 3.27
N ARG A 58 11.65 -6.71 3.19
CA ARG A 58 12.64 -5.63 3.04
C ARG A 58 13.29 -5.25 4.37
N TRP A 59 12.55 -5.36 5.46
CA TRP A 59 13.01 -5.05 6.81
C TRP A 59 13.00 -6.29 7.68
N GLU A 60 14.03 -6.40 8.51
CA GLU A 60 14.12 -7.35 9.61
C GLU A 60 14.12 -6.59 10.94
N LEU A 61 13.97 -7.31 12.05
CA LEU A 61 13.90 -6.70 13.39
C LEU A 61 15.15 -5.87 13.72
N ASP A 62 16.30 -6.34 13.26
CA ASP A 62 17.65 -5.79 13.44
C ASP A 62 18.14 -4.97 12.23
N GLN A 63 17.56 -5.15 11.04
CA GLN A 63 17.95 -4.46 9.81
C GLN A 63 16.81 -3.62 9.22
N ARG A 64 16.90 -2.29 9.36
CA ARG A 64 15.89 -1.33 8.89
C ARG A 64 16.51 -0.27 7.97
N PRO A 65 16.88 -0.63 6.74
CA PRO A 65 17.43 0.33 5.79
C PRO A 65 16.44 1.47 5.56
N ARG A 66 16.95 2.70 5.50
CA ARG A 66 16.12 3.90 5.30
C ARG A 66 15.35 3.77 3.97
N PHE A 67 14.03 3.97 4.04
CA PHE A 67 13.16 4.02 2.87
C PHE A 67 12.38 5.34 2.88
N THR A 68 12.63 6.17 1.88
CA THR A 68 12.02 7.51 1.72
C THR A 68 11.24 7.67 0.43
N GLU A 69 11.32 6.68 -0.47
CA GLU A 69 10.70 6.73 -1.79
C GLU A 69 9.22 6.34 -1.73
N GLY A 70 8.47 6.72 -2.77
CA GLY A 70 7.06 6.36 -2.93
C GLY A 70 6.84 4.98 -3.55
N VAL A 71 7.89 4.34 -4.07
CA VAL A 71 7.83 3.00 -4.67
C VAL A 71 9.00 2.18 -4.15
N LEU A 72 8.72 0.96 -3.71
CA LEU A 72 9.72 -0.02 -3.34
C LEU A 72 9.83 -1.07 -4.45
N HIS A 73 11.00 -1.14 -5.09
CA HIS A 73 11.33 -2.18 -6.06
C HIS A 73 12.09 -3.33 -5.39
N LEU A 74 11.54 -4.53 -5.45
CA LEU A 74 12.15 -5.77 -4.97
C LEU A 74 12.42 -6.67 -6.17
N ALA A 75 13.62 -6.56 -6.75
CA ALA A 75 13.99 -7.26 -7.98
C ALA A 75 13.94 -8.79 -7.81
N ASP A 76 14.43 -9.32 -6.69
CA ASP A 76 14.49 -10.78 -6.43
C ASP A 76 13.10 -11.41 -6.34
N GLN A 77 12.15 -10.69 -5.75
CA GLN A 77 10.75 -11.13 -5.59
C GLN A 77 9.88 -10.71 -6.80
N LYS A 78 10.44 -9.92 -7.72
CA LYS A 78 9.74 -9.26 -8.82
C LYS A 78 8.50 -8.50 -8.35
N VAL A 79 8.67 -7.59 -7.40
CA VAL A 79 7.60 -6.74 -6.86
C VAL A 79 7.93 -5.27 -7.04
N ASP A 80 6.92 -4.50 -7.42
CA ASP A 80 6.92 -3.04 -7.28
C ASP A 80 5.78 -2.66 -6.33
N ALA A 81 6.12 -2.19 -5.12
CA ALA A 81 5.15 -1.79 -4.10
C ALA A 81 4.99 -0.26 -4.07
N PHE A 82 3.80 0.22 -4.41
CA PHE A 82 3.44 1.63 -4.55
C PHE A 82 2.80 2.15 -3.25
N PHE A 83 3.43 3.15 -2.64
CA PHE A 83 2.96 3.82 -1.43
C PHE A 83 2.31 5.17 -1.77
N VAL A 84 0.99 5.17 -1.90
CA VAL A 84 0.21 6.31 -2.39
C VAL A 84 -0.41 7.08 -1.23
N THR A 85 -0.28 8.42 -1.26
CA THR A 85 -0.97 9.34 -0.35
C THR A 85 -1.85 10.26 -1.17
N LEU A 86 -3.17 10.15 -1.01
CA LEU A 86 -4.14 10.82 -1.88
C LEU A 86 -4.21 12.33 -1.65
N HIS A 87 -4.29 12.73 -0.38
CA HIS A 87 -4.27 14.12 0.02
C HIS A 87 -2.84 14.47 0.42
N LYS A 88 -2.11 15.03 -0.54
CA LYS A 88 -0.85 15.74 -0.28
C LYS A 88 -1.22 17.07 0.37
N THR A 89 -1.37 17.09 1.70
CA THR A 89 -1.43 18.35 2.45
C THR A 89 -0.05 18.98 2.36
N GLU A 90 0.12 20.01 1.55
CA GLU A 90 1.24 20.93 1.70
C GLU A 90 0.71 22.31 2.03
N ASP A 91 1.16 22.83 3.17
CA ASP A 91 1.25 24.25 3.45
C ASP A 91 2.01 24.91 2.29
N GLY A 92 1.28 25.45 1.30
CA GLY A 92 1.85 26.35 0.29
C GLY A 92 1.64 26.01 -1.20
N TYR A 93 0.98 24.93 -1.59
CA TYR A 93 0.67 24.68 -3.01
C TYR A 93 -0.74 25.11 -3.40
N SER A 94 -0.83 25.82 -4.53
CA SER A 94 -2.08 26.29 -5.13
C SER A 94 -3.10 25.14 -5.28
N PRO A 95 -4.40 25.35 -4.96
CA PRO A 95 -5.47 24.34 -5.02
C PRO A 95 -5.68 23.67 -6.39
N THR A 96 -4.99 24.13 -7.43
CA THR A 96 -5.06 23.61 -8.81
C THR A 96 -4.18 22.38 -9.08
N THR A 97 -3.37 21.93 -8.12
CA THR A 97 -2.40 20.80 -8.31
C THR A 97 -2.73 19.56 -7.47
N MET A 98 -3.91 19.51 -6.83
CA MET A 98 -4.32 18.32 -6.08
C MET A 98 -4.97 17.28 -7.00
N TYR A 99 -4.71 16.01 -6.68
CA TYR A 99 -5.23 14.76 -7.29
C TYR A 99 -4.48 14.20 -8.50
N GLU A 100 -3.18 13.96 -8.34
CA GLU A 100 -2.40 13.07 -9.23
C GLU A 100 -2.74 11.58 -9.02
N ASP A 101 -3.18 11.19 -7.83
CA ASP A 101 -3.53 9.80 -7.50
C ASP A 101 -4.99 9.71 -7.03
N TYR A 102 -5.80 8.81 -7.60
CA TYR A 102 -7.21 8.64 -7.24
C TYR A 102 -7.81 7.33 -7.77
N ALA A 103 -8.88 6.85 -7.12
CA ALA A 103 -9.69 5.78 -7.68
C ALA A 103 -10.61 6.29 -8.79
N ILE A 104 -10.54 5.66 -9.96
CA ILE A 104 -11.45 5.89 -11.10
C ILE A 104 -12.74 5.08 -10.90
N SER A 105 -12.61 3.84 -10.42
CA SER A 105 -13.73 2.96 -10.07
C SER A 105 -13.33 2.04 -8.91
N ASP A 106 -14.17 1.08 -8.54
CA ASP A 106 -13.83 0.04 -7.56
C ASP A 106 -12.63 -0.83 -8.00
N ARG A 107 -12.33 -0.90 -9.30
CA ARG A 107 -11.22 -1.67 -9.86
C ARG A 107 -10.16 -0.86 -10.55
N LEU A 108 -10.42 0.39 -10.91
CA LEU A 108 -9.47 1.21 -11.65
C LEU A 108 -8.88 2.28 -10.73
N PHE A 109 -7.55 2.38 -10.73
CA PHE A 109 -6.81 3.33 -9.92
C PHE A 109 -5.82 4.10 -10.79
N HIS A 110 -5.90 5.42 -10.74
CA HIS A 110 -4.95 6.32 -11.38
C HIS A 110 -3.79 6.59 -10.42
N TRP A 111 -2.57 6.39 -10.90
CA TRP A 111 -1.34 6.68 -10.16
C TRP A 111 -0.37 7.47 -11.02
N GLN A 112 0.32 8.46 -10.45
CA GLN A 112 1.37 9.20 -11.14
C GLN A 112 2.76 8.87 -10.58
N SER A 113 3.72 8.68 -11.49
CA SER A 113 5.11 8.43 -11.14
C SER A 113 5.82 9.66 -10.56
N GLN A 114 7.02 9.44 -10.01
CA GLN A 114 7.94 10.54 -9.73
C GLN A 114 8.26 11.30 -11.04
N SER A 115 8.55 12.61 -10.90
CA SER A 115 8.73 13.56 -12.02
C SER A 115 9.75 13.14 -13.09
N THR A 116 10.74 12.32 -12.72
CA THR A 116 11.82 11.90 -13.62
C THR A 116 11.55 10.57 -14.34
N THR A 117 10.53 9.80 -13.93
CA THR A 117 10.28 8.45 -14.46
C THR A 117 9.60 8.53 -15.81
N SER A 118 10.36 8.36 -16.89
CA SER A 118 9.83 8.31 -18.27
C SER A 118 9.20 6.96 -18.63
N ALA A 119 8.22 6.98 -19.53
CA ALA A 119 7.67 5.77 -20.13
C ALA A 119 8.76 4.90 -20.77
N ASP A 120 9.79 5.52 -21.36
CA ASP A 120 10.92 4.83 -21.98
C ASP A 120 12.04 4.44 -20.99
N SER A 121 11.93 4.84 -19.71
CA SER A 121 12.94 4.48 -18.71
C SER A 121 12.85 2.99 -18.35
N PRO A 122 13.91 2.37 -17.81
CA PRO A 122 13.85 0.99 -17.33
C PRO A 122 12.71 0.75 -16.33
N THR A 123 12.42 1.73 -15.48
CA THR A 123 11.31 1.68 -14.52
C THR A 123 9.95 1.79 -15.20
N GLY A 124 9.77 2.74 -16.12
CA GLY A 124 8.52 2.90 -16.88
C GLY A 124 8.21 1.68 -17.74
N GLN A 125 9.20 1.16 -18.45
CA GLN A 125 9.08 -0.06 -19.26
C GLN A 125 8.72 -1.27 -18.40
N ARG A 126 9.32 -1.40 -17.21
CA ARG A 126 8.96 -2.44 -16.25
C ARG A 126 7.50 -2.36 -15.82
N TYR A 127 6.96 -1.16 -15.57
CA TYR A 127 5.54 -1.00 -15.23
C TYR A 127 4.63 -1.42 -16.40
N ILE A 128 4.93 -0.96 -17.62
CA ILE A 128 4.17 -1.27 -18.84
C ILE A 128 4.18 -2.78 -19.11
N HIS A 129 5.35 -3.40 -19.00
CA HIS A 129 5.59 -4.80 -19.36
C HIS A 129 5.63 -5.75 -18.15
N HIS A 130 5.14 -5.31 -16.98
CA HIS A 130 5.25 -6.05 -15.72
C HIS A 130 4.85 -7.53 -15.84
N ARG A 131 3.72 -7.84 -16.50
CA ARG A 131 3.27 -9.23 -16.72
C ARG A 131 4.28 -10.06 -17.51
N LYS A 132 4.86 -9.50 -18.58
CA LYS A 132 5.85 -10.18 -19.41
C LYS A 132 7.14 -10.42 -18.65
N GLU A 133 7.52 -9.47 -17.79
CA GLU A 133 8.73 -9.55 -16.98
C GLU A 133 8.55 -10.37 -15.68
N GLY A 134 7.30 -10.72 -15.35
CA GLY A 134 6.92 -11.43 -14.14
C GLY A 134 6.86 -10.55 -12.88
N TYR A 135 6.78 -9.23 -13.05
CA TYR A 135 6.62 -8.28 -11.95
C TYR A 135 5.17 -8.17 -11.49
N THR A 136 4.99 -8.02 -10.17
CA THR A 136 3.70 -7.84 -9.51
C THR A 136 3.61 -6.46 -8.85
N PRO A 137 2.86 -5.51 -9.45
CA PRO A 137 2.51 -4.23 -8.85
C PRO A 137 1.61 -4.41 -7.63
N LEU A 138 1.96 -3.83 -6.48
CA LEU A 138 1.17 -3.85 -5.24
C LEU A 138 0.81 -2.43 -4.81
N LEU A 139 -0.48 -2.14 -4.61
CA LEU A 139 -0.92 -0.79 -4.24
C LEU A 139 -1.24 -0.69 -2.74
N PHE A 140 -0.57 0.24 -2.05
CA PHE A 140 -0.82 0.61 -0.66
C PHE A 140 -1.24 2.08 -0.62
N VAL A 141 -2.46 2.37 -0.17
CA VAL A 141 -3.05 3.71 -0.28
C VAL A 141 -3.49 4.25 1.08
N ARG A 142 -3.22 5.52 1.35
CA ARG A 142 -3.77 6.24 2.50
C ARG A 142 -4.31 7.60 2.08
N GLU A 143 -5.28 8.09 2.83
CA GLU A 143 -5.90 9.41 2.60
C GLU A 143 -4.90 10.52 2.92
N HIS A 144 -4.35 10.54 4.13
CA HIS A 144 -3.45 11.59 4.61
C HIS A 144 -2.13 11.00 5.11
N LYS A 145 -1.09 11.83 5.19
CA LYS A 145 0.21 11.42 5.75
C LYS A 145 0.14 11.12 7.25
N TYR A 146 -0.62 11.92 7.99
CA TYR A 146 -0.77 11.83 9.44
C TYR A 146 -2.24 11.71 9.84
N LEU A 147 -2.50 11.01 10.93
CA LEU A 147 -3.77 11.02 11.65
C LEU A 147 -3.90 12.32 12.47
N PRO A 148 -5.11 12.69 12.94
CA PRO A 148 -5.29 13.89 13.77
C PRO A 148 -4.39 13.97 15.02
N GLY A 149 -3.94 12.82 15.54
CA GLY A 149 -3.00 12.74 16.66
C GLY A 149 -1.51 12.85 16.28
N GLY A 150 -1.17 13.27 15.06
CA GLY A 150 0.21 13.44 14.58
C GLY A 150 0.95 12.14 14.21
N LEU A 151 0.37 10.97 14.53
CA LEU A 151 0.92 9.67 14.14
C LEU A 151 0.80 9.45 12.63
N ALA A 152 1.76 8.73 12.04
CA ALA A 152 1.70 8.35 10.64
C ALA A 152 0.44 7.52 10.35
N SER A 153 -0.31 7.91 9.30
CA SER A 153 -1.51 7.18 8.90
C SER A 153 -1.14 5.85 8.23
N PRO A 154 -1.79 4.74 8.60
CA PRO A 154 -1.57 3.45 7.96
C PRO A 154 -2.12 3.43 6.53
N TYR A 155 -1.52 2.61 5.69
CA TYR A 155 -1.96 2.34 4.33
C TYR A 155 -2.96 1.19 4.32
N ALA A 156 -4.03 1.33 3.52
CA ALA A 156 -4.86 0.21 3.11
C ALA A 156 -4.18 -0.52 1.94
N PHE A 157 -4.05 -1.84 2.05
CA PHE A 157 -3.53 -2.65 0.94
C PHE A 157 -4.66 -2.91 -0.07
N LEU A 158 -4.55 -2.38 -1.29
CA LEU A 158 -5.55 -2.60 -2.34
C LEU A 158 -5.33 -3.92 -3.10
N GLY A 159 -4.15 -4.52 -2.94
CA GLY A 159 -3.81 -5.79 -3.56
C GLY A 159 -2.94 -5.63 -4.83
N PRO A 160 -2.75 -6.74 -5.55
CA PRO A 160 -2.08 -6.75 -6.83
C PRO A 160 -2.88 -6.02 -7.91
N ALA A 161 -2.16 -5.46 -8.88
CA ALA A 161 -2.76 -4.74 -9.99
C ALA A 161 -2.08 -5.00 -11.34
N HIS A 162 -2.80 -4.66 -12.39
CA HIS A 162 -2.38 -4.83 -13.77
C HIS A 162 -2.39 -3.51 -14.52
N TYR A 163 -1.31 -3.25 -15.24
CA TYR A 163 -1.21 -2.12 -16.15
C TYR A 163 -2.33 -2.18 -17.21
N MET A 164 -3.05 -1.07 -17.37
CA MET A 164 -4.07 -0.87 -18.41
C MET A 164 -3.61 0.09 -19.49
N SER A 165 -3.18 1.28 -19.07
CA SER A 165 -2.76 2.37 -19.96
C SER A 165 -1.86 3.35 -19.23
N HIS A 166 -1.20 4.22 -19.98
CA HIS A 166 -0.54 5.39 -19.43
C HIS A 166 -0.68 6.60 -20.34
N GLU A 167 -0.46 7.76 -19.73
CA GLU A 167 -0.36 9.06 -20.39
C GLU A 167 0.85 9.82 -19.84
N GLY A 168 1.40 10.71 -20.66
CA GLY A 168 2.59 11.45 -20.30
C GLY A 168 3.85 10.57 -20.24
N SER A 169 4.95 11.18 -19.83
CA SER A 169 6.24 10.49 -19.71
C SER A 169 7.03 11.08 -18.56
N ARG A 170 7.15 12.41 -18.38
CA ARG A 170 7.84 12.98 -17.21
C ARG A 170 6.95 13.99 -16.48
N PRO A 171 6.12 13.56 -15.51
CA PRO A 171 5.89 12.19 -15.05
C PRO A 171 4.98 11.38 -15.97
N MET A 172 4.96 10.06 -15.75
CA MET A 172 4.05 9.10 -16.36
C MET A 172 2.85 8.88 -15.44
N SER A 173 1.64 9.01 -15.97
CA SER A 173 0.39 8.67 -15.29
C SER A 173 -0.06 7.29 -15.74
N VAL A 174 -0.20 6.34 -14.82
CA VAL A 174 -0.58 4.94 -15.08
C VAL A 174 -1.98 4.67 -14.56
N THR A 175 -2.80 4.01 -15.38
CA THR A 175 -4.04 3.39 -14.93
C THR A 175 -3.79 1.93 -14.59
N TRP A 176 -4.00 1.59 -13.32
CA TRP A 176 -3.90 0.24 -12.78
C TRP A 176 -5.30 -0.37 -12.64
N GLN A 177 -5.45 -1.64 -13.03
CA GLN A 177 -6.62 -2.47 -12.74
C GLN A 177 -6.31 -3.40 -11.56
N LEU A 178 -7.02 -3.22 -10.45
CA LEU A 178 -6.93 -4.06 -9.25
C LEU A 178 -7.55 -5.45 -9.51
N GLU A 179 -6.89 -6.50 -9.04
CA GLU A 179 -7.45 -7.85 -9.09
C GLU A 179 -8.70 -8.00 -8.22
N THR A 180 -8.67 -7.40 -7.03
CA THR A 180 -9.79 -7.39 -6.08
C THR A 180 -10.46 -6.01 -6.06
N PRO A 181 -11.80 -5.93 -6.23
CA PRO A 181 -12.53 -4.67 -6.11
C PRO A 181 -12.37 -4.04 -4.73
N MET A 182 -12.16 -2.73 -4.70
CA MET A 182 -12.19 -1.96 -3.48
C MET A 182 -13.57 -2.01 -2.83
N PRO A 183 -13.67 -2.30 -1.52
CA PRO A 183 -14.92 -2.20 -0.80
C PRO A 183 -15.40 -0.76 -0.79
N ALA A 184 -16.72 -0.55 -0.78
CA ALA A 184 -17.33 0.79 -0.79
C ALA A 184 -16.72 1.73 0.26
N ARG A 185 -16.42 1.23 1.47
CA ARG A 185 -15.71 1.96 2.53
C ARG A 185 -14.44 2.64 2.02
N LEU A 186 -13.62 1.92 1.25
CA LEU A 186 -12.37 2.44 0.71
C LEU A 186 -12.67 3.34 -0.48
N LEU A 187 -13.56 2.93 -1.39
CA LEU A 187 -13.91 3.73 -2.57
C LEU A 187 -14.36 5.15 -2.21
N THR A 188 -15.24 5.35 -1.21
CA THR A 188 -15.68 6.69 -0.77
C THR A 188 -14.52 7.57 -0.28
N ARG A 189 -13.43 6.97 0.20
CA ARG A 189 -12.25 7.66 0.71
C ARG A 189 -11.21 7.94 -0.37
N VAL A 190 -11.20 7.13 -1.44
CA VAL A 190 -10.19 7.16 -2.48
C VAL A 190 -10.70 7.71 -3.82
N ALA A 191 -12.01 7.77 -4.00
CA ALA A 191 -12.65 8.46 -5.12
C ALA A 191 -12.46 9.96 -4.98
N ARG A 192 -12.35 10.67 -6.10
CA ARG A 192 -12.41 12.13 -6.10
C ARG A 192 -13.71 12.56 -5.42
N GLY A 193 -13.63 13.60 -4.59
CA GLY A 193 -14.82 14.27 -4.09
C GLY A 193 -15.68 14.74 -5.27
N GLN A 194 -16.69 13.95 -5.63
CA GLN A 194 -17.85 14.45 -6.33
C GLN A 194 -18.69 15.18 -5.28
N THR A 195 -18.24 16.38 -4.90
CA THR A 195 -19.17 17.36 -4.34
C THR A 195 -19.96 17.91 -5.52
N ALA A 196 -21.28 17.70 -5.43
CA ALA A 196 -22.31 18.35 -6.23
C ALA A 196 -22.18 19.88 -6.21
#